data_AF-A0A954AAX6-F1
#
_entry.id   AF-A0A954AAX6-F1
#
_cell.length_a   1.000
_cell.length_b   1.000
_cell.length_c   1.000
_cell.angle_alpha   90.00
_cell.angle_beta   90.00
_cell.angle_gamma   90.00
#
_symmetry.space_group_name_H-M   'P 1'
#
loop_
_entity.id
_entity.type
_entity.pdbx_description
1 polymer ?
#
loop_
_entity_poly.entity_id
_entity_poly.type
_entity_poly.pdbx_seq_one_letter_code
_entity_poly.pdbx_strand_id
1 'polypeptide(L)'
;MNGLSRLRAALLLLLVLLAPRPLLAAAPPEEEPAEPGADSTTEPTEPHAVENDCTDRVDNDGDMVLDCGDDDCHDHPSCQPDGKAERDDERCSDWVDNDEDGYLDCEDFDCQGVDVCMGSWDRELAGQSIEGDGGVGTGSVGVSGPSVELGKGEVEEDLQGRGTDKDGERTNY
;
A
#
# COMPACT_ATOMS: atom_id res chain seq x y z
N MET A 1 -48.89 -50.87 -3.90
CA MET A 1 -47.45 -51.19 -4.08
C MET A 1 -46.49 -50.02 -3.78
N ASN A 2 -46.93 -48.95 -3.09
CA ASN A 2 -46.13 -47.71 -2.93
C ASN A 2 -45.45 -47.55 -1.55
N GLY A 3 -45.81 -48.37 -0.55
CA GLY A 3 -45.28 -48.26 0.81
C GLY A 3 -43.88 -48.86 1.01
N LEU A 4 -43.60 -50.02 0.41
CA LEU A 4 -42.28 -50.68 0.50
C LEU A 4 -41.18 -49.88 -0.20
N SER A 5 -41.51 -49.20 -1.30
CA SER A 5 -40.55 -48.36 -2.04
C SER A 5 -40.19 -47.11 -1.25
N ARG A 6 -41.16 -46.49 -0.56
CA ARG A 6 -40.92 -45.34 0.34
C ARG A 6 -40.13 -45.74 1.58
N LEU A 7 -40.37 -46.92 2.16
CA LEU A 7 -39.57 -47.43 3.28
C LEU A 7 -38.13 -47.72 2.87
N ARG A 8 -37.90 -48.30 1.69
CA ARG A 8 -36.55 -48.53 1.16
C ARG A 8 -35.81 -47.23 0.89
N ALA A 9 -36.48 -46.23 0.32
CA ALA A 9 -35.89 -44.92 0.10
C ALA A 9 -35.53 -44.22 1.42
N ALA A 10 -36.43 -44.27 2.42
CA ALA A 10 -36.17 -43.70 3.74
C ALA A 10 -35.02 -44.40 4.47
N LEU A 11 -34.92 -45.73 4.36
CA LEU A 11 -33.85 -46.52 4.98
C LEU A 11 -32.49 -46.32 4.30
N LEU A 12 -32.47 -46.04 2.99
CA LEU A 12 -31.25 -45.66 2.28
C LEU A 12 -30.80 -44.24 2.68
N LEU A 13 -31.73 -43.31 2.87
CA LEU A 13 -31.44 -41.93 3.30
C LEU A 13 -30.92 -41.86 4.76
N LEU A 14 -31.71 -42.34 5.72
CA LEU A 14 -31.27 -43.45 6.58
C LEU A 14 -29.76 -43.66 6.81
N LEU A 15 -29.29 -44.70 6.11
CA LEU A 15 -27.93 -45.21 6.12
C LEU A 15 -26.90 -44.23 5.59
N VAL A 16 -27.26 -43.34 4.65
CA VAL A 16 -26.35 -42.30 4.15
C VAL A 16 -26.11 -41.22 5.22
N LEU A 17 -27.12 -40.89 6.03
CA LEU A 17 -27.01 -39.89 7.10
C LEU A 17 -26.28 -40.43 8.35
N LEU A 18 -26.37 -41.74 8.61
CA LEU A 18 -25.63 -42.39 9.72
C LEU A 18 -24.27 -42.97 9.31
N ALA A 19 -23.89 -42.87 8.03
CA ALA A 19 -22.55 -43.25 7.62
C ALA A 19 -21.53 -42.28 8.28
N PRO A 20 -20.47 -42.79 8.94
CA PRO A 20 -19.43 -41.95 9.48
C PRO A 20 -18.84 -41.14 8.33
N ARG A 21 -18.89 -39.81 8.44
CA ARG A 21 -18.22 -38.93 7.49
C ARG A 21 -16.75 -39.32 7.47
N PRO A 22 -16.14 -39.56 6.30
CA PRO A 22 -14.70 -39.70 6.25
C PRO A 22 -14.13 -38.41 6.86
N LEU A 23 -13.39 -38.56 7.95
CA LEU A 23 -12.55 -37.49 8.48
C LEU A 23 -11.58 -37.20 7.34
N LEU A 24 -11.89 -36.15 6.57
CA LEU A 24 -10.96 -35.55 5.65
C LEU A 24 -9.80 -35.12 6.55
N ALA A 25 -8.70 -35.89 6.50
CA ALA A 25 -7.47 -35.51 7.15
C ALA A 25 -7.21 -34.08 6.73
N ALA A 26 -7.10 -33.17 7.71
CA ALA A 26 -6.59 -31.84 7.44
C ALA A 26 -5.30 -32.06 6.66
N ALA A 27 -5.28 -31.53 5.43
CA ALA A 27 -4.02 -31.40 4.73
C ALA A 27 -3.05 -30.74 5.72
N PRO A 28 -1.78 -31.19 5.78
CA PRO A 28 -0.77 -30.38 6.45
C PRO A 28 -0.91 -28.95 5.90
N PRO A 29 -0.65 -27.89 6.70
CA PRO A 29 -0.51 -26.56 6.11
C PRO A 29 0.41 -26.75 4.92
N GLU A 30 -0.08 -26.44 3.73
CA GLU A 30 0.79 -26.24 2.60
C GLU A 30 1.72 -25.15 3.13
N GLU A 31 2.96 -25.52 3.46
CA GLU A 31 4.02 -24.53 3.54
C GLU A 31 3.90 -23.83 2.21
N GLU A 32 3.36 -22.60 2.24
CA GLU A 32 3.54 -21.67 1.15
C GLU A 32 5.03 -21.81 0.83
N PRO A 33 5.39 -22.18 -0.41
CA PRO A 33 6.79 -22.15 -0.78
C PRO A 33 7.22 -20.76 -0.37
N ALA A 34 8.18 -20.68 0.56
CA ALA A 34 8.77 -19.41 0.92
C ALA A 34 9.00 -18.71 -0.41
N GLU A 35 8.27 -17.61 -0.63
CA GLU A 35 8.58 -16.63 -1.66
C GLU A 35 10.10 -16.62 -1.66
N PRO A 36 10.79 -17.04 -2.74
CA PRO A 36 12.24 -17.02 -2.74
C PRO A 36 12.59 -15.58 -2.37
N GLY A 37 13.00 -15.42 -1.11
CA GLY A 37 13.00 -14.12 -0.45
C GLY A 37 13.75 -13.22 -1.38
N ALA A 38 13.05 -12.17 -1.83
CA ALA A 38 13.47 -11.28 -2.91
C ALA A 38 14.98 -11.29 -2.91
N ASP A 39 15.51 -12.03 -3.89
CA ASP A 39 16.93 -12.26 -4.00
C ASP A 39 17.49 -10.85 -4.00
N SER A 40 18.11 -10.49 -2.88
CA SER A 40 18.96 -9.32 -2.73
C SER A 40 20.20 -9.64 -3.56
N THR A 41 19.94 -9.82 -4.86
CA THR A 41 20.78 -9.33 -5.91
C THR A 41 20.87 -7.86 -5.55
N THR A 42 21.94 -7.52 -4.87
CA THR A 42 22.68 -6.29 -5.13
C THR A 42 22.82 -6.20 -6.65
N GLU A 43 21.76 -5.77 -7.33
CA GLU A 43 21.87 -5.14 -8.62
C GLU A 43 22.78 -3.93 -8.39
N PRO A 44 23.65 -3.58 -9.33
CA PRO A 44 24.56 -2.48 -9.14
C PRO A 44 23.68 -1.26 -8.92
N THR A 45 23.62 -0.76 -7.69
CA THR A 45 23.20 0.60 -7.39
C THR A 45 24.00 1.43 -8.38
N GLU A 46 23.34 2.00 -9.39
CA GLU A 46 23.95 3.18 -10.00
C GLU A 46 24.21 4.09 -8.81
N PRO A 47 25.43 4.63 -8.65
CA PRO A 47 25.66 5.60 -7.60
C PRO A 47 24.73 6.77 -7.91
N HIS A 48 23.55 6.80 -7.26
CA HIS A 48 22.85 8.04 -6.99
C HIS A 48 23.82 8.93 -6.21
N ALA A 49 23.57 10.23 -6.24
CA ALA A 49 24.43 11.11 -5.49
C ALA A 49 24.14 10.90 -4.00
N VAL A 50 24.55 11.83 -3.14
CA VAL A 50 24.14 11.73 -1.74
C VAL A 50 23.47 13.02 -1.41
N GLU A 51 22.25 12.95 -0.88
CA GLU A 51 21.54 14.12 -0.39
C GLU A 51 22.39 14.82 0.67
N ASN A 52 22.62 16.12 0.49
CA ASN A 52 23.58 16.86 1.29
C ASN A 52 22.97 18.02 2.07
N ASP A 53 21.71 18.36 1.81
CA ASP A 53 20.92 19.30 2.60
C ASP A 53 19.52 18.74 2.84
N CYS A 54 19.38 17.98 3.93
CA CYS A 54 18.12 17.35 4.34
C CYS A 54 17.05 18.31 4.88
N THR A 55 17.11 19.61 4.58
CA THR A 55 16.19 20.61 5.13
C THR A 55 15.84 21.76 4.19
N ASP A 56 16.34 21.75 2.94
CA ASP A 56 16.19 22.87 2.01
C ASP A 56 15.01 22.71 1.05
N ARG A 57 14.32 21.56 1.09
CA ARG A 57 13.18 21.20 0.23
C ARG A 57 13.57 21.11 -1.22
N VAL A 58 14.79 20.66 -1.48
CA VAL A 58 15.32 20.41 -2.81
C VAL A 58 15.92 19.01 -2.83
N ASP A 59 15.63 18.28 -3.90
CA ASP A 59 16.37 17.09 -4.29
C ASP A 59 17.75 17.54 -4.81
N ASN A 60 18.78 17.45 -3.97
CA ASN A 60 20.15 17.85 -4.28
C ASN A 60 20.97 16.70 -4.89
N ASP A 61 20.43 15.50 -4.92
CA ASP A 61 21.11 14.29 -5.32
C ASP A 61 20.64 13.77 -6.72
N GLY A 62 19.42 14.12 -7.10
CA GLY A 62 18.77 13.89 -8.37
C GLY A 62 17.97 12.60 -8.48
N ASP A 63 17.60 11.96 -7.35
CA ASP A 63 16.82 10.73 -7.30
C ASP A 63 15.30 10.92 -7.18
N MET A 64 14.84 12.19 -7.14
CA MET A 64 13.45 12.63 -7.06
C MET A 64 12.81 12.53 -5.66
N VAL A 65 13.57 12.16 -4.64
CA VAL A 65 13.16 12.18 -3.24
C VAL A 65 13.70 13.46 -2.58
N LEU A 66 12.97 14.02 -1.61
CA LEU A 66 13.32 15.29 -0.98
C LEU A 66 13.56 15.13 0.52
N ASP A 67 14.59 15.81 1.03
CA ASP A 67 14.87 15.98 2.46
C ASP A 67 14.69 14.67 3.25
N CYS A 68 13.83 14.68 4.27
CA CYS A 68 13.60 13.55 5.16
C CYS A 68 12.75 12.41 4.56
N GLY A 69 12.23 12.58 3.34
CA GLY A 69 11.70 11.47 2.55
C GLY A 69 12.81 10.58 1.96
N ASP A 70 14.03 11.11 1.85
CA ASP A 70 15.21 10.47 1.25
C ASP A 70 15.94 9.59 2.27
N ASP A 71 16.32 8.37 1.88
CA ASP A 71 17.10 7.43 2.70
C ASP A 71 18.48 7.98 3.09
N ASP A 72 19.11 8.80 2.25
CA ASP A 72 20.39 9.47 2.57
C ASP A 72 20.26 10.42 3.78
N CYS A 73 19.05 10.91 4.02
CA CYS A 73 18.71 11.81 5.12
C CYS A 73 18.19 11.09 6.36
N HIS A 74 18.08 9.77 6.35
CA HIS A 74 17.56 8.97 7.46
C HIS A 74 18.24 9.29 8.80
N ASP A 75 19.56 9.43 8.82
CA ASP A 75 20.34 9.68 10.03
C ASP A 75 20.45 11.18 10.38
N HIS A 76 19.85 12.07 9.57
CA HIS A 76 19.91 13.49 9.80
C HIS A 76 19.09 13.87 11.06
N PRO A 77 19.61 14.72 11.96
CA PRO A 77 18.92 15.06 13.21
C PRO A 77 17.54 15.70 13.06
N SER A 78 17.27 16.34 11.92
CA SER A 78 15.95 16.93 11.62
C SER A 78 14.91 15.90 11.19
N CYS A 79 15.34 14.71 10.75
CA CYS A 79 14.47 13.65 10.20
C CYS A 79 14.15 12.55 11.22
N GLN A 80 14.48 12.79 12.50
CA GLN A 80 14.34 11.77 13.54
C GLN A 80 12.89 11.72 14.05
N PRO A 81 12.21 10.56 13.95
CA PRO A 81 10.88 10.41 14.52
C PRO A 81 10.92 10.56 16.04
N ASP A 82 9.79 10.98 16.61
CA ASP A 82 9.58 10.95 18.06
C ASP A 82 8.57 9.89 18.52
N GLY A 83 8.04 9.11 17.56
CA GLY A 83 7.12 7.99 17.74
C GLY A 83 5.72 8.41 18.16
N LYS A 84 5.31 9.64 17.84
CA LYS A 84 3.95 10.13 18.13
C LYS A 84 3.19 10.41 16.84
N ALA A 85 1.89 10.13 16.89
CA ALA A 85 0.97 10.29 15.77
C ALA A 85 1.06 11.64 15.05
N GLU A 86 0.91 11.60 13.73
CA GLU A 86 0.92 12.74 12.81
C GLU A 86 -0.51 13.20 12.53
N ARG A 87 -1.05 14.12 13.34
CA ARG A 87 -2.49 14.44 13.28
C ARG A 87 -2.80 15.93 13.41
N ASP A 88 -1.80 16.76 13.16
CA ASP A 88 -1.89 18.20 13.21
C ASP A 88 -1.11 18.84 12.06
N ASP A 89 -1.41 20.11 11.76
CA ASP A 89 -0.83 20.79 10.59
C ASP A 89 0.70 20.86 10.65
N GLU A 90 1.27 20.87 11.84
CA GLU A 90 2.71 21.04 12.05
C GLU A 90 3.43 19.74 11.69
N ARG A 91 2.90 18.60 12.14
CA ARG A 91 3.49 17.26 11.90
C ARG A 91 3.13 16.67 10.55
N CYS A 92 2.03 17.09 9.96
CA CYS A 92 1.62 16.66 8.61
C CYS A 92 2.19 17.55 7.50
N SER A 93 3.21 18.37 7.81
CA SER A 93 3.90 19.21 6.81
C SER A 93 5.38 19.50 7.16
N ASP A 94 5.95 18.73 8.08
CA ASP A 94 7.34 18.90 8.52
C ASP A 94 8.31 17.98 7.80
N TRP A 95 7.81 17.18 6.85
CA TRP A 95 8.56 16.23 6.03
C TRP A 95 9.13 15.07 6.82
N VAL A 96 8.71 14.83 8.05
CA VAL A 96 9.20 13.73 8.87
C VAL A 96 8.06 12.74 9.05
N ASP A 97 8.28 11.46 8.79
CA ASP A 97 7.42 10.40 9.33
C ASP A 97 7.68 10.35 10.85
N ASN A 98 6.87 11.09 11.61
CA ASN A 98 7.07 11.28 13.04
C ASN A 98 6.57 10.10 13.88
N ASP A 99 5.72 9.23 13.33
CA ASP A 99 5.12 8.09 14.06
C ASP A 99 5.71 6.72 13.70
N GLU A 100 6.62 6.71 12.73
CA GLU A 100 7.49 5.60 12.31
C GLU A 100 6.69 4.43 11.69
N ASP A 101 5.60 4.75 11.00
CA ASP A 101 4.76 3.77 10.31
C ASP A 101 5.05 3.65 8.80
N GLY A 102 6.01 4.42 8.31
CA GLY A 102 6.50 4.41 6.93
C GLY A 102 5.74 5.35 6.00
N TYR A 103 4.85 6.19 6.53
CA TYR A 103 4.15 7.21 5.75
C TYR A 103 4.58 8.60 6.18
N LEU A 104 4.84 9.47 5.20
CA LEU A 104 5.25 10.85 5.43
C LEU A 104 4.04 11.78 5.33
N ASP A 105 3.88 12.73 6.25
CA ASP A 105 3.02 13.91 6.09
C ASP A 105 1.64 13.58 5.44
N CYS A 106 1.34 14.16 4.28
CA CYS A 106 0.06 13.98 3.61
C CYS A 106 -0.05 12.64 2.86
N GLU A 107 0.99 11.82 2.78
CA GLU A 107 0.89 10.41 2.43
C GLU A 107 0.49 9.51 3.62
N ASP A 108 0.60 10.02 4.86
CA ASP A 108 0.12 9.34 6.06
C ASP A 108 -1.42 9.37 6.17
N PHE A 109 -1.96 8.19 6.49
CA PHE A 109 -3.37 8.00 6.80
C PHE A 109 -3.80 8.68 8.10
N ASP A 110 -2.91 8.86 9.07
CA ASP A 110 -3.20 9.58 10.31
C ASP A 110 -3.37 11.10 10.06
N CYS A 111 -2.74 11.63 9.01
CA CYS A 111 -2.89 13.01 8.53
C CYS A 111 -4.19 13.28 7.75
N GLN A 112 -5.07 12.28 7.58
CA GLN A 112 -6.35 12.47 6.89
C GLN A 112 -7.26 13.48 7.61
N GLY A 113 -7.63 14.54 6.87
CA GLY A 113 -8.54 15.57 7.36
C GLY A 113 -7.88 16.66 8.18
N VAL A 114 -6.55 16.68 8.24
CA VAL A 114 -5.75 17.83 8.71
C VAL A 114 -5.79 18.94 7.66
N ASP A 115 -5.84 20.22 8.08
CA ASP A 115 -6.08 21.36 7.19
C ASP A 115 -4.97 21.46 6.12
N VAL A 116 -3.71 21.20 6.49
CA VAL A 116 -2.57 21.22 5.56
C VAL A 116 -2.66 20.16 4.45
N CYS A 117 -3.35 19.05 4.71
CA CYS A 117 -3.53 17.94 3.76
C CYS A 117 -4.89 17.95 3.04
N MET A 118 -5.70 19.00 3.25
CA MET A 118 -6.96 19.17 2.54
C MET A 118 -6.72 19.38 1.03
N GLY A 119 -6.89 18.31 0.27
CA GLY A 119 -6.70 18.29 -1.19
C GLY A 119 -5.77 17.19 -1.67
N SER A 120 -4.90 16.67 -0.80
CA SER A 120 -4.04 15.52 -1.10
C SER A 120 -4.86 14.23 -1.25
N TRP A 121 -5.90 14.09 -0.42
CA TRP A 121 -6.81 12.94 -0.42
C TRP A 121 -8.19 13.23 -0.98
N ASP A 122 -8.57 14.51 -1.00
CA ASP A 122 -9.91 14.91 -1.40
C ASP A 122 -10.00 14.99 -2.92
N ARG A 123 -10.54 13.93 -3.52
CA ARG A 123 -10.75 13.84 -4.97
C ARG A 123 -11.65 14.96 -5.51
N GLU A 124 -12.43 15.62 -4.66
CA GLU A 124 -13.26 16.78 -5.04
C GLU A 124 -12.43 18.09 -5.13
N LEU A 125 -11.33 18.20 -4.38
CA LEU A 125 -10.39 19.33 -4.41
C LEU A 125 -9.23 19.12 -5.40
N ALA A 126 -8.74 17.88 -5.56
CA ALA A 126 -7.70 17.51 -6.52
C ALA A 126 -8.16 17.64 -8.00
N GLY A 127 -9.45 17.84 -8.23
CA GLY A 127 -10.05 18.05 -9.55
C GLY A 127 -11.15 19.09 -9.49
N GLN A 128 -10.76 20.36 -9.68
CA GLN A 128 -11.57 21.49 -10.15
C GLN A 128 -13.07 21.20 -10.29
N SER A 129 -13.88 21.90 -9.50
CA SER A 129 -15.30 22.09 -9.74
C SER A 129 -15.53 22.76 -11.10
N ILE A 130 -15.58 21.95 -12.16
CA ILE A 130 -16.25 22.34 -13.40
C ILE A 130 -17.75 22.17 -13.11
N GLU A 131 -18.43 23.30 -13.00
CA GLU A 131 -19.87 23.37 -12.76
C GLU A 131 -20.64 22.41 -13.69
N GLY A 132 -21.26 21.38 -13.12
CA GLY A 132 -22.03 20.39 -13.87
C GLY A 132 -22.78 19.43 -12.97
N ASP A 133 -24.04 19.74 -12.70
CA ASP A 133 -25.02 18.87 -12.03
C ASP A 133 -25.05 17.46 -12.67
N GLY A 134 -24.65 16.42 -11.92
CA GLY A 134 -24.49 15.11 -12.56
C GLY A 134 -24.05 13.90 -11.73
N GLY A 135 -24.52 13.74 -10.50
CA GLY A 135 -24.77 12.41 -9.90
C GLY A 135 -23.56 11.55 -9.47
N VAL A 136 -23.58 11.15 -8.19
CA VAL A 136 -22.72 10.11 -7.60
C VAL A 136 -22.94 8.78 -8.35
N GLY A 137 -21.95 8.41 -9.16
CA GLY A 137 -21.79 7.05 -9.68
C GLY A 137 -20.69 6.35 -8.89
N THR A 138 -21.01 5.27 -8.19
CA THR A 138 -20.04 4.31 -7.63
C THR A 138 -19.42 3.44 -8.73
N GLY A 139 -19.05 4.05 -9.85
CA GLY A 139 -18.30 3.41 -10.92
C GLY A 139 -16.85 3.81 -10.76
N SER A 140 -15.94 2.84 -10.89
CA SER A 140 -14.55 3.09 -11.23
C SER A 140 -14.53 3.99 -12.46
N VAL A 141 -14.48 5.30 -12.24
CA VAL A 141 -14.23 6.25 -13.30
C VAL A 141 -12.80 5.96 -13.69
N GLY A 142 -12.63 5.28 -14.81
CA GLY A 142 -11.38 5.27 -15.55
C GLY A 142 -11.12 6.71 -15.94
N VAL A 143 -10.54 7.47 -15.00
CA VAL A 143 -9.95 8.76 -15.29
C VAL A 143 -8.82 8.41 -16.24
N SER A 144 -9.02 8.71 -17.52
CA SER A 144 -7.90 8.89 -18.44
C SER A 144 -7.16 10.13 -17.96
N GLY A 145 -6.39 9.97 -16.88
CA GLY A 145 -5.25 10.83 -16.64
C GLY A 145 -4.30 10.70 -17.83
N PRO A 146 -3.21 11.50 -17.88
CA PRO A 146 -2.09 11.08 -18.72
C PRO A 146 -1.81 9.63 -18.34
N SER A 147 -1.93 8.71 -19.31
CA SER A 147 -1.46 7.35 -19.11
C SER A 147 0.04 7.51 -18.86
N VAL A 148 0.45 7.47 -17.60
CA VAL A 148 1.86 7.47 -17.22
C VAL A 148 2.40 6.17 -17.78
N GLU A 149 3.14 6.29 -18.88
CA GLU A 149 3.78 5.13 -19.50
C GLU A 149 4.94 4.75 -18.59
N LEU A 150 4.77 3.66 -17.83
CA LEU A 150 5.83 3.05 -17.05
C LEU A 150 7.02 2.71 -17.97
N GLY A 151 8.20 3.14 -17.55
CA GLY A 151 9.49 2.81 -18.14
C GLY A 151 9.78 1.32 -18.09
N LYS A 152 10.87 0.92 -18.76
CA LYS A 152 11.21 -0.51 -18.87
C LYS A 152 11.73 -1.03 -17.52
N GLY A 153 10.86 -1.72 -16.81
CA GLY A 153 11.17 -2.28 -15.48
C GLY A 153 10.39 -1.61 -14.36
N GLU A 154 9.66 -0.53 -14.68
CA GLU A 154 8.82 0.19 -13.72
C GLU A 154 7.46 -0.51 -13.56
N VAL A 155 6.98 -0.60 -12.32
CA VAL A 155 5.63 -1.02 -11.93
C VAL A 155 4.81 0.20 -11.48
N GLU A 156 3.48 0.07 -11.44
CA GLU A 156 2.59 1.16 -10.98
C GLU A 156 2.89 1.62 -9.55
N GLU A 157 3.52 0.74 -8.75
CA GLU A 157 4.05 0.99 -7.41
C GLU A 157 5.25 1.95 -7.43
N ASP A 158 6.08 1.96 -8.48
CA ASP A 158 7.18 2.93 -8.65
C ASP A 158 6.65 4.34 -9.02
N LEU A 159 5.33 4.50 -9.15
CA LEU A 159 4.66 5.80 -9.24
C LEU A 159 3.98 6.20 -7.93
N GLN A 160 4.01 5.32 -6.91
CA GLN A 160 3.29 5.47 -5.65
C GLN A 160 4.14 4.87 -4.50
N GLY A 161 4.97 5.71 -3.87
CA GLY A 161 5.93 5.37 -2.81
C GLY A 161 5.38 4.54 -1.64
N ARG A 162 5.28 3.23 -1.85
CA ARG A 162 4.99 2.19 -0.86
C ARG A 162 5.48 0.82 -1.35
N GLY A 163 6.77 0.68 -1.63
CA GLY A 163 7.38 -0.65 -1.65
C GLY A 163 8.55 -0.85 -2.60
N THR A 164 9.69 -1.18 -2.00
CA THR A 164 10.91 -1.77 -2.61
C THR A 164 11.26 -1.27 -4.01
N ASP A 165 11.58 0.00 -4.13
CA ASP A 165 12.16 0.57 -5.33
C ASP A 165 13.69 0.75 -5.17
N LYS A 166 14.32 1.26 -6.23
CA LYS A 166 15.74 1.07 -6.57
C LYS A 166 16.53 2.39 -6.46
N ASP A 167 15.90 3.41 -5.93
CA ASP A 167 16.12 4.82 -6.26
C ASP A 167 15.92 5.77 -5.08
N GLY A 168 16.07 5.32 -3.83
CA GLY A 168 16.35 6.21 -2.69
C GLY A 168 15.22 6.44 -1.70
N GLU A 169 14.04 5.82 -1.87
CA GLU A 169 12.96 5.96 -0.90
C GLU A 169 13.27 5.29 0.46
N ARG A 170 12.79 5.93 1.54
CA ARG A 170 12.84 5.43 2.92
C ARG A 170 11.98 4.17 3.10
N THR A 171 12.48 3.04 2.63
CA THR A 171 11.79 1.72 2.68
C THR A 171 12.19 0.87 3.89
N ASN A 172 13.07 1.38 4.76
CA ASN A 172 13.60 0.65 5.92
C ASN A 172 13.00 1.15 7.24
N TYR A 173 11.92 0.48 7.69
CA TYR A 173 11.43 0.54 9.08
C TYR A 173 11.13 -0.87 9.62
#